data_AF-A0A7U9RW61-F1
#
_entry.id   AF-A0A7U9RW61-F1
#
_cell.length_a   1.000
_cell.length_b   1.000
_cell.length_c   1.000
_cell.angle_alpha   90.00
_cell.angle_beta   90.00
_cell.angle_gamma   90.00
#
_symmetry.space_group_name_H-M   'P 1'
#
loop_
_entity.id
_entity.type
_entity.pdbx_description
1 polymer ?
#
loop_
_entity_poly.entity_id
_entity_poly.type
_entity_poly.pdbx_seq_one_letter_code
_entity_poly.pdbx_strand_id
1 'polypeptide(L)' 'MVRLILAEEKPKERKVTIKGDKINRYFPEEYSNDDIEGIIIQLLEEWQSKQ' A
#
# COMPACT_ATOMS: atom_id res chain seq x y z
N MET A 1 22.29 -32.25 -8.14
CA MET A 1 22.91 -30.93 -7.91
C MET A 1 22.17 -29.99 -8.86
N VAL A 2 21.49 -28.92 -8.49
CA VAL A 2 21.64 -27.96 -7.39
C VAL A 2 20.23 -27.49 -7.03
N ARG A 3 19.93 -27.39 -5.73
CA ARG A 3 18.71 -26.73 -5.25
C ARG A 3 18.88 -25.24 -5.58
N LEU A 4 18.16 -24.74 -6.58
CA LEU A 4 17.89 -23.30 -6.69
C LEU A 4 17.01 -23.00 -5.48
N ILE A 5 17.67 -22.62 -4.39
CA ILE A 5 17.02 -22.01 -3.24
C ILE A 5 16.44 -20.74 -3.81
N LEU A 6 15.16 -20.81 -4.15
CA LEU A 6 14.23 -19.71 -4.34
C LEU A 6 14.19 -18.97 -3.00
N ALA A 7 15.26 -18.27 -2.69
CA ALA A 7 15.27 -17.26 -1.66
C ALA A 7 14.44 -16.13 -2.24
N GLU A 8 13.12 -16.28 -2.18
CA GLU A 8 12.22 -15.14 -2.10
C GLU A 8 12.76 -14.32 -0.92
N GLU A 9 13.61 -13.33 -1.22
CA GLU A 9 13.97 -12.31 -0.24
C GLU A 9 12.64 -11.74 0.21
N LYS A 10 12.19 -12.15 1.40
CA LYS A 10 10.98 -11.60 2.02
C LYS A 10 11.04 -10.10 1.80
N PRO A 11 10.01 -9.50 1.17
CA PRO A 11 10.05 -8.09 0.83
C PRO A 11 10.39 -7.34 2.12
N LYS A 12 11.57 -6.69 2.13
CA LYS A 12 12.06 -5.96 3.31
C LYS A 12 10.92 -5.09 3.78
N GLU A 13 10.54 -5.21 5.06
CA GLU A 13 9.44 -4.42 5.61
C GLU A 13 9.74 -2.93 5.42
N ARG A 14 9.02 -2.29 4.50
CA ARG A 14 9.17 -0.87 4.21
C ARG A 14 8.16 -0.12 5.04
N LYS A 15 8.63 0.59 6.07
CA LYS A 15 7.80 1.55 6.78
C LYS A 15 7.77 2.86 5.98
N VAL A 16 6.68 3.09 5.28
CA VAL A 16 6.42 4.36 4.57
C VAL A 16 5.38 5.14 5.35
N THR A 17 5.71 6.39 5.69
CA THR A 17 4.75 7.33 6.30
C THR A 17 4.32 8.35 5.26
N ILE A 18 3.02 8.40 4.98
CA ILE A 18 2.45 9.43 4.10
C ILE A 18 1.81 10.49 5.00
N LYS A 19 2.15 11.78 4.77
CA LYS A 19 1.56 12.90 5.52
C LYS A 19 0.13 13.17 5.06
N GLY A 20 -0.75 13.53 5.99
CA GLY A 20 -2.14 13.92 5.71
C GLY A 20 -2.24 15.02 4.65
N ASP A 21 -1.36 16.03 4.68
CA ASP A 21 -1.34 17.10 3.67
C ASP A 21 -1.15 16.63 2.23
N LYS A 22 -0.53 15.46 2.04
CA LYS A 22 -0.35 14.85 0.72
C LYS A 22 -1.60 14.06 0.34
N ILE A 23 -2.16 13.29 1.27
CA ILE A 23 -3.37 12.49 1.06
C ILE A 23 -4.57 13.39 0.77
N ASN A 24 -4.77 14.44 1.57
CA ASN A 24 -5.90 15.37 1.44
C ASN A 24 -5.97 16.12 0.10
N ARG A 25 -4.92 16.09 -0.74
CA ARG A 25 -4.96 16.64 -2.10
C ARG A 25 -5.67 15.73 -3.10
N TYR A 26 -5.77 14.45 -2.79
CA TYR A 26 -6.39 13.43 -3.65
C TYR A 26 -7.83 13.11 -3.25
N PHE A 27 -8.26 13.55 -2.07
CA PHE A 27 -9.60 13.30 -1.54
C PHE A 27 -10.35 14.62 -1.36
N PRO A 28 -11.64 14.67 -1.72
CA PRO A 28 -12.50 15.80 -1.40
C PRO A 28 -12.67 15.99 0.12
N GLU A 29 -12.97 17.22 0.56
CA GLU A 29 -13.13 17.54 2.00
C GLU A 29 -14.34 16.87 2.67
N GLU A 30 -15.27 16.34 1.88
CA GLU A 30 -16.43 15.59 2.37
C GLU A 30 -16.10 14.17 2.84
N TYR A 31 -14.91 13.65 2.49
CA TYR A 31 -14.50 12.31 2.85
C TYR A 31 -14.02 12.27 4.30
N SER A 32 -14.57 11.33 5.07
CA SER A 32 -14.07 11.09 6.42
C SER A 32 -12.70 10.40 6.38
N ASN A 33 -11.98 10.45 7.50
CA ASN A 33 -10.70 9.74 7.62
C ASN A 33 -10.87 8.23 7.38
N ASP A 34 -11.99 7.65 7.80
CA ASP A 34 -12.32 6.23 7.59
C ASP A 34 -12.56 5.93 6.10
N ASP A 35 -13.27 6.80 5.38
CA ASP A 35 -13.48 6.64 3.93
C ASP A 35 -12.15 6.70 3.16
N ILE A 36 -11.29 7.64 3.54
CA ILE A 36 -9.95 7.80 2.97
C ILE A 36 -9.11 6.54 3.23
N GLU A 37 -9.10 6.03 4.46
CA GLU A 37 -8.37 4.82 4.82
C GLU A 37 -8.86 3.60 4.03
N GLY A 38 -10.19 3.41 3.95
CA GLY A 38 -10.81 2.31 3.22
C GLY A 38 -10.43 2.31 1.73
N ILE A 39 -10.46 3.49 1.08
CA ILE A 39 -10.08 3.61 -0.33
C ILE A 39 -8.60 3.33 -0.54
N ILE A 40 -7.73 3.85 0.35
CA ILE A 40 -6.28 3.59 0.26
C ILE A 40 -6.00 2.09 0.39
N ILE A 41 -6.63 1.41 1.35
CA ILE A 41 -6.47 -0.04 1.53
C ILE A 41 -6.93 -0.79 0.27
N GLN A 42 -8.12 -0.48 -0.25
CA GLN A 42 -8.64 -1.14 -1.45
C GLN A 42 -7.69 -0.96 -2.66
N LEU A 43 -7.18 0.25 -2.89
CA LEU A 43 -6.24 0.53 -3.98
C LEU A 43 -4.93 -0.26 -3.83
N LEU A 44 -4.44 -0.42 -2.60
CA LEU A 44 -3.24 -1.20 -2.31
C LEU A 44 -3.47 -2.70 -2.50
N GLU A 45 -4.63 -3.23 -2.10
CA GLU A 45 -5.01 -4.63 -2.34
C GLU A 45 -5.14 -4.93 -3.84
N GLU A 46 -5.78 -4.04 -4.60
CA GLU A 46 -5.87 -4.15 -6.06
C GLU A 46 -4.49 -4.09 -6.74
N TRP A 47 -3.61 -3.19 -6.27
CA TRP A 47 -2.24 -3.11 -6.78
C TRP A 47 -1.46 -4.38 -6.48
N GLN A 48 -1.54 -4.89 -5.25
CA GLN A 48 -0.89 -6.13 -4.84
C GLN A 48 -1.39 -7.33 -5.65
N SER A 49 -2.69 -7.39 -5.95
CA SER A 49 -3.28 -8.47 -6.76
C SER A 49 -2.85 -8.44 -8.23
N LYS A 50 -2.35 -7.30 -8.71
CA LYS A 50 -1.80 -7.12 -10.07
C LYS A 50 -0.28 -7.36 -10.16
N GLN A 51 0.40 -7.59 -9.04
CA GLN A 51 1.81 -7.97 -8.98
C GLN A 51 1.96 -9.49 -8.93
#